data_AF-A0A9Q6PVH9-F1
#
_entry.id   AF-A0A9Q6PVH9-F1
#
_cell.length_a   1.000
_cell.length_b   1.000
_cell.length_c   1.000
_cell.angle_alpha   90.00
_cell.angle_beta   90.00
_cell.angle_gamma   90.00
#
_symmetry.space_group_name_H-M   'P 1'
#
loop_
_entity.id
_entity.type
_entity.pdbx_description
1 polymer ?
#
loop_
_entity_poly.entity_id
_entity_poly.type
_entity_poly.pdbx_seq_one_letter_code
_entity_poly.pdbx_strand_id
1 'polypeptide(L)'
;MQNTYRGSDAYVGRDHHYPIIFVTVGFSENYIECPTASPVFQYAPKLAALKLGEWGTATHEALDKQVGDVDVIKHRVSAFYNTKLEAVLRAQNIERLIVMGVSTDMAVQLTAREAHDRDYEVIVVEDACATVDANLHQMTVGALARIATVVCTDQLADAL
;
A
#
# COMPACT_ATOMS: atom_id res chain seq x y z
N MET A 1 12.74 -0.33 13.22
CA MET A 1 12.23 -0.06 11.85
C MET A 1 13.23 -0.51 10.78
N GLN A 2 13.79 -1.73 10.87
CA GLN A 2 14.79 -2.24 9.89
C GLN A 2 14.26 -3.39 9.01
N ASN A 3 13.00 -3.83 9.16
CA ASN A 3 12.53 -5.08 8.54
C ASN A 3 11.54 -4.95 7.38
N THR A 4 11.13 -3.74 6.96
CA THR A 4 10.02 -3.62 5.97
C THR A 4 10.48 -3.71 4.51
N TYR A 5 11.78 -3.91 4.24
CA TYR A 5 12.27 -4.04 2.88
C TYR A 5 13.35 -5.13 2.79
N ARG A 6 12.95 -6.32 2.35
CA ARG A 6 13.84 -7.22 1.62
C ARG A 6 13.55 -6.94 0.16
N GLY A 7 14.49 -6.39 -0.60
CA GLY A 7 14.20 -5.93 -1.96
C GLY A 7 13.63 -6.99 -2.91
N SER A 8 13.68 -8.28 -2.54
CA SER A 8 13.13 -9.43 -3.25
C SER A 8 11.70 -9.24 -3.77
N ASP A 9 10.79 -8.58 -3.05
CA ASP A 9 9.36 -8.56 -3.44
C ASP A 9 9.08 -7.70 -4.67
N ALA A 10 9.73 -6.54 -4.75
CA ALA A 10 9.69 -5.69 -5.94
C ALA A 10 10.39 -6.40 -7.13
N TYR A 11 11.37 -7.26 -6.87
CA TYR A 11 12.01 -8.09 -7.90
C TYR A 11 11.08 -9.21 -8.39
N VAL A 12 10.30 -9.88 -7.54
CA VAL A 12 9.33 -10.90 -7.98
C VAL A 12 8.32 -10.32 -8.96
N GLY A 13 7.75 -9.15 -8.65
CA GLY A 13 6.83 -8.48 -9.58
C GLY A 13 7.48 -8.19 -10.92
N ARG A 14 8.74 -7.72 -10.92
CA ARG A 14 9.48 -7.39 -12.15
C ARG A 14 9.90 -8.62 -12.96
N ASP A 15 10.38 -9.66 -12.31
CA ASP A 15 10.77 -10.92 -12.93
C ASP A 15 9.58 -11.56 -13.69
N HIS A 16 8.38 -11.41 -13.13
CA HIS A 16 7.13 -11.85 -13.73
C HIS A 16 6.46 -10.80 -14.65
N HIS A 17 7.08 -9.64 -14.86
CA HIS A 17 6.56 -8.54 -15.68
C HIS A 17 5.19 -8.01 -15.22
N TYR A 18 4.90 -8.09 -13.92
CA TYR A 18 3.69 -7.54 -13.34
C TYR A 18 3.78 -6.01 -13.22
N PRO A 19 2.67 -5.28 -13.46
CA PRO A 19 2.62 -3.85 -13.19
C PRO A 19 2.89 -3.54 -11.71
N ILE A 20 3.85 -2.65 -11.44
CA ILE A 20 4.15 -2.18 -10.09
C ILE A 20 3.40 -0.88 -9.84
N ILE A 21 2.64 -0.82 -8.74
CA ILE A 21 1.85 0.35 -8.35
C ILE A 21 2.36 0.88 -7.01
N PHE A 22 2.92 2.09 -7.00
CA PHE A 22 3.29 2.81 -5.79
C PHE A 22 2.12 3.64 -5.31
N VAL A 23 1.70 3.42 -4.06
CA VAL A 23 0.62 4.16 -3.43
C VAL A 23 1.18 5.09 -2.36
N THR A 24 1.06 6.39 -2.59
CA THR A 24 1.53 7.43 -1.66
C THR A 24 0.35 8.15 -1.03
N VAL A 25 0.31 8.18 0.31
CA VAL A 25 -0.58 9.12 1.00
C VAL A 25 0.06 10.49 1.06
N GLY A 26 -0.66 11.52 0.62
CA GLY A 26 -0.13 12.88 0.65
C GLY A 26 -1.20 13.94 0.40
N PHE A 27 -0.86 15.19 0.67
CA PHE A 27 -1.69 16.36 0.45
C PHE A 27 -0.93 17.39 -0.38
N SER A 28 -1.65 18.17 -1.18
CA SER A 28 -1.04 19.26 -1.95
C SER A 28 -0.46 20.34 -1.03
N GLU A 29 0.29 21.26 -1.62
CA GLU A 29 1.03 22.29 -0.88
C GLU A 29 0.18 23.10 0.12
N ASN A 30 -1.08 23.37 -0.20
CA ASN A 30 -2.00 24.11 0.65
C ASN A 30 -2.93 23.21 1.49
N TYR A 31 -2.73 21.89 1.46
CA TYR A 31 -3.50 20.90 2.21
C TYR A 31 -5.02 20.93 1.96
N ILE A 32 -5.49 21.40 0.80
CA ILE A 32 -6.93 21.46 0.46
C ILE A 32 -7.64 20.10 0.59
N GLU A 33 -6.94 19.00 0.33
CA GLU A 33 -7.53 17.65 0.41
C GLU A 33 -7.51 17.05 1.82
N CYS A 34 -6.86 17.72 2.77
CA CYS A 34 -6.66 17.24 4.14
C CYS A 34 -7.96 17.33 4.96
N PRO A 35 -8.48 16.21 5.49
CA PRO A 35 -9.68 16.23 6.31
C PRO A 35 -9.31 16.68 7.73
N THR A 36 -9.42 17.97 8.01
CA THR A 36 -8.99 18.59 9.28
C THR A 36 -9.76 18.13 10.52
N ALA A 37 -10.92 17.48 10.36
CA ALA A 37 -11.65 16.85 11.45
C ALA A 37 -11.22 15.38 11.71
N SER A 38 -10.37 14.79 10.87
CA SER A 38 -9.94 13.40 10.99
C SER A 38 -8.90 13.26 12.11
N PRO A 39 -9.08 12.36 13.08
CA PRO A 39 -8.06 12.08 14.10
C PRO A 39 -6.71 11.67 13.51
N VAL A 40 -6.70 11.04 12.34
CA VAL A 40 -5.50 10.56 11.64
C VAL A 40 -4.76 11.69 10.93
N PHE A 41 -5.49 12.58 10.25
CA PHE A 41 -4.89 13.55 9.33
C PHE A 41 -4.90 15.01 9.83
N GLN A 42 -5.67 15.33 10.88
CA GLN A 42 -5.86 16.71 11.36
C GLN A 42 -4.58 17.48 11.68
N TYR A 43 -3.49 16.77 12.03
CA TYR A 43 -2.21 17.38 12.38
C TYR A 43 -1.26 17.53 11.19
N ALA A 44 -1.57 16.96 10.02
CA ALA A 44 -0.68 17.00 8.86
C ALA A 44 -0.26 18.42 8.44
N PRO A 45 -1.17 19.42 8.34
CA PRO A 45 -0.79 20.78 7.97
C PRO A 45 0.08 21.45 9.04
N LYS A 46 -0.19 21.20 10.33
CA LYS A 46 0.54 21.80 11.45
C LYS A 46 1.96 21.28 11.57
N LEU A 47 2.18 20.02 11.18
CA LEU A 47 3.47 19.33 11.27
C LEU A 47 4.24 19.34 9.94
N ALA A 48 3.70 19.98 8.89
CA ALA A 48 4.19 19.86 7.52
C ALA A 48 4.39 18.39 7.08
N ALA A 49 3.56 17.48 7.61
CA ALA A 49 3.65 16.05 7.31
C ALA A 49 2.84 15.73 6.06
N LEU A 50 3.23 14.66 5.35
CA LEU A 50 2.52 14.16 4.17
C LEU A 50 2.35 15.20 3.05
N LYS A 51 3.20 16.23 2.97
CA LYS A 51 3.18 17.21 1.88
C LYS A 51 3.77 16.58 0.62
N LEU A 52 2.99 16.54 -0.45
CA LEU A 52 3.43 15.97 -1.73
C LEU A 52 4.64 16.72 -2.29
N GLY A 53 5.60 15.96 -2.83
CA GLY A 53 6.84 16.49 -3.39
C GLY A 53 7.95 16.68 -2.36
N GLU A 54 7.66 16.53 -1.06
CA GLU A 54 8.67 16.56 0.00
C GLU A 54 9.19 15.15 0.30
N TRP A 55 10.35 15.09 0.98
CA TRP A 55 11.04 13.85 1.33
C TRP A 55 10.13 12.82 2.01
N GLY A 56 9.19 13.26 2.86
CA GLY A 56 8.28 12.37 3.61
C GLY A 56 7.22 11.69 2.74
N THR A 57 7.06 12.11 1.48
CA THR A 57 6.19 11.47 0.48
C THR A 57 6.96 10.89 -0.71
N ALA A 58 8.30 10.99 -0.69
CA ALA A 58 9.13 10.42 -1.73
C ALA A 58 9.21 8.90 -1.56
N THR A 59 9.18 8.18 -2.68
CA THR A 59 9.47 6.75 -2.70
C THR A 59 10.92 6.53 -2.27
N HIS A 60 11.14 5.61 -1.33
CA HIS A 60 12.48 5.29 -0.84
C HIS A 60 13.33 4.68 -1.97
N GLU A 61 14.58 5.13 -2.13
CA GLU A 61 15.47 4.70 -3.23
C GLU A 61 15.65 3.19 -3.32
N ALA A 62 15.66 2.51 -2.17
CA ALA A 62 15.78 1.05 -2.12
C ALA A 62 14.66 0.33 -2.90
N LEU A 63 13.45 0.91 -3.00
CA LEU A 63 12.33 0.36 -3.78
C LEU A 63 12.56 0.45 -5.30
N ASP A 64 13.62 1.14 -5.73
CA ASP A 64 14.13 1.16 -7.10
C ASP A 64 13.03 1.43 -8.13
N LYS A 65 12.18 2.43 -7.88
CA LYS A 65 11.05 2.75 -8.75
C LYS A 65 11.52 3.07 -10.18
N GLN A 66 10.94 2.39 -11.16
CA GLN A 66 11.33 2.45 -12.56
C GLN A 66 10.41 3.33 -13.41
N VAL A 67 10.91 3.70 -14.58
CA VAL A 67 10.07 4.33 -15.61
C VAL A 67 9.02 3.33 -16.07
N GLY A 68 7.74 3.69 -15.95
CA GLY A 68 6.60 2.83 -16.29
C GLY A 68 5.84 2.31 -15.08
N ASP A 69 6.44 2.36 -13.88
CA ASP A 69 5.72 2.06 -12.63
C ASP A 69 4.61 3.10 -12.41
N VAL A 70 3.47 2.64 -11.89
CA VAL A 70 2.28 3.48 -11.73
C VAL A 70 2.31 4.16 -10.37
N ASP A 71 2.16 5.49 -10.35
CA ASP A 71 1.90 6.23 -9.11
C ASP A 71 0.43 6.41 -8.85
N VAL A 72 -0.01 6.12 -7.63
CA VAL A 72 -1.33 6.46 -7.09
C VAL A 72 -1.14 7.35 -5.87
N ILE A 73 -1.74 8.54 -5.91
CA ILE A 73 -1.84 9.42 -4.74
C ILE A 73 -3.19 9.20 -4.09
N LYS A 74 -3.19 9.02 -2.76
CA LYS A 74 -4.39 8.93 -1.93
C LYS A 74 -4.42 10.02 -0.86
N HIS A 75 -5.61 10.55 -0.59
CA HIS A 75 -5.83 11.54 0.48
C HIS A 75 -6.52 10.94 1.70
N ARG A 76 -6.80 9.63 1.68
CA ARG A 76 -7.43 8.86 2.75
C ARG A 76 -6.62 7.58 3.01
N VAL A 77 -7.11 6.75 3.91
CA VAL A 77 -6.43 5.51 4.31
C VAL A 77 -6.43 4.50 3.16
N SER A 78 -7.56 4.29 2.50
CA SER A 78 -7.70 3.37 1.37
C SER A 78 -6.96 3.88 0.12
N ALA A 79 -6.31 2.96 -0.60
CA ALA A 79 -5.75 3.21 -1.91
C ALA A 79 -6.81 3.32 -3.03
N PHE A 80 -8.02 2.78 -2.86
CA PHE A 80 -9.11 2.86 -3.84
C PHE A 80 -9.94 4.13 -3.69
N TYR A 81 -10.13 4.61 -2.46
CA TYR A 81 -11.07 5.71 -2.19
C TYR A 81 -10.65 7.01 -2.88
N ASN A 82 -11.43 7.42 -3.87
CA ASN A 82 -11.24 8.64 -4.65
C ASN A 82 -9.83 8.77 -5.25
N THR A 83 -9.32 7.67 -5.80
CA THR A 83 -8.05 7.63 -6.54
C THR A 83 -8.27 7.05 -7.93
N LYS A 84 -7.23 7.04 -8.75
CA LYS A 84 -7.24 6.37 -10.06
C LYS A 84 -6.95 4.86 -10.01
N LEU A 85 -6.73 4.28 -8.83
CA LEU A 85 -6.29 2.88 -8.70
C LEU A 85 -7.22 1.92 -9.44
N GLU A 86 -8.52 1.96 -9.15
CA GLU A 86 -9.48 1.06 -9.78
C GLU A 86 -9.55 1.23 -11.30
N ALA A 87 -9.50 2.46 -11.79
CA ALA A 87 -9.49 2.74 -13.22
C ALA A 87 -8.25 2.12 -13.90
N VAL A 88 -7.07 2.21 -13.28
CA VAL A 88 -5.84 1.59 -13.78
C VAL A 88 -5.98 0.06 -13.79
N LEU A 89 -6.41 -0.53 -12.68
CA LEU A 89 -6.55 -1.99 -12.56
C LEU A 89 -7.51 -2.56 -13.60
N ARG A 90 -8.70 -1.94 -13.75
CA ARG A 90 -9.70 -2.36 -14.73
C ARG A 90 -9.22 -2.15 -16.17
N ALA A 91 -8.56 -1.04 -16.48
CA ALA A 91 -8.02 -0.78 -17.81
C ALA A 91 -6.95 -1.81 -18.24
N GLN A 92 -6.25 -2.40 -17.27
CA GLN A 92 -5.24 -3.43 -17.51
C GLN A 92 -5.77 -4.87 -17.33
N ASN A 93 -7.07 -5.05 -17.09
CA ASN A 93 -7.70 -6.34 -16.80
C ASN A 93 -6.99 -7.11 -15.68
N ILE A 94 -6.55 -6.39 -14.64
CA ILE A 94 -5.93 -7.01 -13.47
C ILE A 94 -7.04 -7.63 -12.61
N GLU A 95 -6.86 -8.87 -12.20
CA GLU A 95 -7.81 -9.62 -11.36
C GLU A 95 -7.22 -10.01 -10.00
N ARG A 96 -5.89 -9.96 -9.86
CA ARG A 96 -5.16 -10.31 -8.63
C ARG A 96 -4.26 -9.18 -8.18
N LEU A 97 -4.24 -8.91 -6.87
CA LEU A 97 -3.41 -7.90 -6.24
C LEU A 97 -2.50 -8.52 -5.18
N ILE A 98 -1.21 -8.20 -5.26
CA ILE A 98 -0.23 -8.47 -4.21
C ILE A 98 -0.06 -7.18 -3.41
N VAL A 99 -0.38 -7.20 -2.12
CA VAL A 99 -0.46 -6.02 -1.26
C VAL A 99 0.58 -6.11 -0.15
N MET A 100 1.38 -5.06 0.00
CA MET A 100 2.38 -4.91 1.07
C MET A 100 2.61 -3.44 1.41
N GLY A 101 3.35 -3.17 2.48
CA GLY A 101 3.74 -1.81 2.89
C GLY A 101 3.26 -1.39 4.28
N VAL A 102 3.04 -0.08 4.47
CA VAL A 102 2.78 0.49 5.79
C VAL A 102 1.58 1.47 5.83
N SER A 103 0.75 1.46 6.89
CA SER A 103 0.78 0.51 8.01
C SER A 103 -0.11 -0.72 7.77
N THR A 104 0.26 -1.87 8.36
CA THR A 104 -0.49 -3.13 8.26
C THR A 104 -1.96 -2.97 8.66
N ASP A 105 -2.21 -2.35 9.82
CA ASP A 105 -3.51 -2.17 10.48
C ASP A 105 -4.38 -1.06 9.87
N MET A 106 -3.82 -0.24 8.97
CA MET A 106 -4.53 0.87 8.34
C MET A 106 -4.54 0.73 6.82
N ALA A 107 -3.50 1.23 6.15
CA ALA A 107 -3.48 1.36 4.70
C ALA A 107 -3.52 0.00 3.99
N VAL A 108 -2.75 -0.98 4.48
CA VAL A 108 -2.71 -2.34 3.92
C VAL A 108 -4.05 -3.03 4.18
N GLN A 109 -4.49 -3.12 5.44
CA GLN A 109 -5.74 -3.78 5.80
C GLN A 109 -6.94 -3.21 5.05
N LEU A 110 -7.08 -1.88 4.99
CA LEU A 110 -8.23 -1.27 4.35
C LEU A 110 -8.20 -1.48 2.83
N THR A 111 -7.02 -1.40 2.21
CA THR A 111 -6.87 -1.65 0.77
C THR A 111 -7.16 -3.11 0.43
N ALA A 112 -6.66 -4.06 1.22
CA ALA A 112 -6.93 -5.49 1.01
C ALA A 112 -8.43 -5.84 1.14
N ARG A 113 -9.11 -5.27 2.15
CA ARG A 113 -10.57 -5.42 2.31
C ARG A 113 -11.34 -4.86 1.13
N GLU A 114 -10.98 -3.65 0.70
CA GLU A 114 -11.64 -3.02 -0.44
C GLU A 114 -11.33 -3.68 -1.78
N ALA A 115 -10.18 -4.33 -1.92
CA ALA A 115 -9.85 -5.16 -3.07
C ALA A 115 -10.72 -6.43 -3.10
N HIS A 116 -10.81 -7.15 -1.98
CA HIS A 116 -11.68 -8.31 -1.84
C HIS A 116 -13.13 -7.97 -2.21
N ASP A 117 -13.69 -6.89 -1.65
CA ASP A 117 -15.09 -6.47 -1.91
C ASP A 117 -15.31 -5.96 -3.34
N ARG A 118 -14.24 -5.77 -4.13
CA ARG A 118 -14.28 -5.42 -5.57
C ARG A 118 -13.99 -6.62 -6.47
N ASP A 119 -14.04 -7.83 -5.90
CA ASP A 119 -13.82 -9.11 -6.56
C ASP A 119 -12.38 -9.34 -7.07
N TYR A 120 -11.38 -8.66 -6.50
CA TYR A 120 -9.99 -9.00 -6.76
C TYR A 120 -9.55 -10.18 -5.88
N GLU A 121 -8.75 -11.08 -6.44
CA GLU A 121 -7.97 -12.02 -5.64
C GLU A 121 -6.87 -11.24 -4.90
N VAL A 122 -6.73 -11.44 -3.59
CA VAL A 122 -5.81 -10.66 -2.76
C VAL A 122 -4.77 -11.58 -2.14
N ILE A 123 -3.50 -11.22 -2.34
CA ILE A 123 -2.35 -11.79 -1.65
C ILE A 123 -1.74 -10.70 -0.77
N VAL A 124 -1.53 -10.97 0.52
CA VAL A 124 -0.82 -10.07 1.45
C VAL A 124 0.51 -10.68 1.82
N VAL A 125 1.61 -9.94 1.60
CA VAL A 125 2.96 -10.37 1.98
C VAL A 125 3.26 -9.83 3.37
N GLU A 126 3.07 -10.66 4.40
CA GLU A 126 3.00 -10.17 5.79
C GLU A 126 4.33 -9.62 6.31
N ASP A 127 5.46 -10.26 5.96
CA ASP A 127 6.79 -9.85 6.39
C ASP A 127 7.32 -8.62 5.63
N ALA A 128 6.64 -8.24 4.54
CA ALA A 128 6.79 -6.96 3.84
C ALA A 128 5.80 -5.87 4.34
N CYS A 129 5.05 -6.15 5.40
CA CYS A 129 4.17 -5.18 6.05
C CYS A 129 4.73 -4.75 7.43
N ALA A 130 4.37 -3.56 7.89
CA ALA A 130 4.70 -3.14 9.25
C ALA A 130 3.67 -2.19 9.87
N THR A 131 3.57 -2.19 11.20
CA THR A 131 2.87 -1.15 11.98
C THR A 131 3.61 -0.90 13.31
N VAL A 132 3.09 0.00 14.14
CA VAL A 132 3.72 0.48 15.38
C VAL A 132 3.85 -0.58 16.48
N ASP A 133 3.05 -1.63 16.42
CA ASP A 133 3.01 -2.70 17.43
C ASP A 133 2.93 -4.09 16.78
N ALA A 134 3.72 -5.04 17.28
CA ALA A 134 3.81 -6.38 16.72
C ALA A 134 2.55 -7.22 16.97
N ASN A 135 1.88 -7.06 18.11
CA ASN A 135 0.63 -7.78 18.38
C ASN A 135 -0.49 -7.27 17.47
N LEU A 136 -0.58 -5.96 17.29
CA LEU A 136 -1.52 -5.33 16.35
C LEU A 136 -1.27 -5.78 14.91
N HIS A 137 -0.01 -5.89 14.49
CA HIS A 137 0.35 -6.46 13.19
C HIS A 137 -0.20 -7.89 13.06
N GLN A 138 0.11 -8.77 14.00
CA GLN A 138 -0.29 -10.19 13.96
C GLN A 138 -1.82 -10.38 14.02
N MET A 139 -2.51 -9.60 14.86
CA MET A 139 -3.98 -9.60 14.91
C MET A 139 -4.59 -9.16 13.58
N THR A 140 -4.00 -8.14 12.94
CA THR A 140 -4.46 -7.66 11.64
C THR A 140 -4.27 -8.71 10.56
N VAL A 141 -3.08 -9.31 10.49
CA VAL A 141 -2.77 -10.36 9.51
C VAL A 141 -3.73 -11.55 9.67
N GLY A 142 -3.94 -12.02 10.90
CA GLY A 142 -4.89 -13.09 11.19
C GLY A 142 -6.34 -12.74 10.76
N ALA A 143 -6.73 -11.46 10.87
CA ALA A 143 -8.03 -11.00 10.40
C ALA A 143 -8.14 -10.90 8.87
N LEU A 144 -7.02 -10.67 8.17
CA LEU A 144 -6.95 -10.62 6.70
C LEU A 144 -6.97 -12.01 6.06
N ALA A 145 -6.46 -13.05 6.74
CA ALA A 145 -6.46 -14.43 6.26
C ALA A 145 -7.87 -15.02 5.95
N ARG A 146 -8.95 -14.31 6.34
CA ARG A 146 -10.33 -14.67 6.01
C ARG A 146 -10.77 -14.22 4.60
N ILE A 147 -10.05 -13.30 4.00
CA ILE A 147 -10.42 -12.62 2.75
C ILE A 147 -9.25 -12.50 1.75
N ALA A 148 -8.06 -12.92 2.14
CA ALA A 148 -6.84 -12.85 1.34
C ALA A 148 -5.96 -14.05 1.65
N THR A 149 -5.18 -14.48 0.66
CA THR A 149 -4.04 -15.37 0.87
C THR A 149 -2.94 -14.59 1.57
N VAL A 150 -2.47 -15.05 2.72
CA VAL A 150 -1.39 -14.42 3.48
C VAL A 150 -0.16 -15.30 3.38
N VAL A 151 0.97 -14.72 2.96
CA VAL A 151 2.23 -15.43 2.78
C VAL A 151 3.40 -14.59 3.29
N CYS A 152 4.52 -15.25 3.59
CA CYS A 152 5.81 -14.58 3.67
C CYS A 152 6.43 -14.42 2.27
N THR A 153 7.38 -13.51 2.16
CA THR A 153 8.17 -13.22 0.94
C THR A 153 8.72 -14.49 0.28
N ASP A 154 9.25 -15.42 1.09
CA ASP A 154 9.84 -16.68 0.61
C ASP A 154 8.81 -17.69 0.06
N GLN A 155 7.53 -17.48 0.34
CA GLN A 155 6.41 -18.30 -0.12
C GLN A 155 5.62 -17.63 -1.25
N LEU A 156 5.96 -16.38 -1.61
CA LEU A 156 5.19 -15.62 -2.60
C LEU A 156 5.12 -16.34 -3.95
N ALA A 157 6.24 -16.91 -4.41
CA ALA A 157 6.31 -17.60 -5.70
C ALA A 157 5.36 -18.81 -5.79
N ASP A 158 5.10 -19.51 -4.68
CA ASP A 158 4.18 -20.65 -4.64
C ASP A 158 2.70 -20.22 -4.68
N ALA A 159 2.42 -18.95 -4.42
CA ALA A 159 1.08 -18.37 -4.39
C ALA A 159 0.69 -17.64 -5.70
N LEU A 160 1.59 -17.58 -6.68
CA LEU A 160 1.36 -17.00 -8.02
C LEU A 160 0.83 -18.06 -9.00
#